data_AF-A0A329KQ56-F1
#
_entry.id   AF-A0A329KQ56-F1
#
_cell.length_a   1.000
_cell.length_b   1.000
_cell.length_c   1.000
_cell.angle_alpha   90.00
_cell.angle_beta   90.00
_cell.angle_gamma   90.00
#
_symmetry.space_group_name_H-M   'P 1'
#
loop_
_entity.id
_entity.type
_entity.pdbx_description
1 polymer ?
#
loop_
_entity_poly.entity_id
_entity_poly.type
_entity_poly.pdbx_seq_one_letter_code
_entity_poly.pdbx_strand_id
1 'polypeptide(L)'
;MLRRAEPDDAWCARQRGHVADALLQLGVAGLQMNVRDSTVRHSLMTLTTLDPPVAAVVSMWTQQCYGEQMTAAFKFLAQECEQLAAYLVTESVPLMAPAVESGARTPGLANIALLRRPADMDQATWLTRWQGHHTSVAIETQSTFGYTQNWVVRALTPDAPGIAGIVEELFPIEAITDLHAFFGAANDDDLQDRLGRMVASTSAFGANENIDTVPTSRYVFASPFNG
;
A
#
# COMPACT_ATOMS: atom_id res chain seq x y z
N MET A 1 -2.18 -2.85 8.97
CA MET A 1 -1.82 -4.00 8.13
C MET A 1 -2.23 -5.27 8.85
N LEU A 2 -3.07 -6.09 8.22
CA LEU A 2 -3.49 -7.41 8.70
C LEU A 2 -2.57 -8.46 8.08
N ARG A 3 -1.88 -9.24 8.91
CA ARG A 3 -0.94 -10.27 8.47
C ARG A 3 -1.46 -11.67 8.79
N ARG A 4 -1.47 -12.56 7.78
CA ARG A 4 -1.94 -13.95 7.85
C ARG A 4 -1.41 -14.74 6.65
N ALA A 5 -1.24 -16.05 6.80
CA ALA A 5 -0.67 -16.88 5.73
C ALA A 5 -1.59 -17.03 4.50
N GLU A 6 -2.90 -17.25 4.71
CA GLU A 6 -3.84 -17.58 3.64
C GLU A 6 -5.12 -16.72 3.72
N PRO A 7 -5.22 -15.60 2.97
CA PRO A 7 -6.45 -14.85 2.81
C PRO A 7 -7.29 -15.43 1.66
N ASP A 8 -8.29 -16.24 1.97
CA ASP A 8 -9.25 -16.69 0.96
C ASP A 8 -10.25 -15.58 0.57
N ASP A 9 -10.98 -15.79 -0.51
CA ASP A 9 -11.93 -14.79 -1.02
C ASP A 9 -13.10 -14.53 -0.05
N ALA A 10 -13.45 -15.50 0.80
CA ALA A 10 -14.48 -15.34 1.82
C ALA A 10 -14.01 -14.38 2.93
N TRP A 11 -12.76 -14.52 3.37
CA TRP A 11 -12.13 -13.60 4.30
C TRP A 11 -11.97 -12.21 3.70
N CYS A 12 -11.51 -12.10 2.45
CA CYS A 12 -11.42 -10.83 1.74
C CYS A 12 -12.80 -10.15 1.61
N ALA A 13 -13.86 -10.91 1.31
CA ALA A 13 -15.24 -10.42 1.26
C ALA A 13 -15.72 -9.92 2.62
N ARG A 14 -15.36 -10.63 3.71
CA ARG A 14 -15.65 -10.19 5.08
C ARG A 14 -14.96 -8.86 5.41
N GLN A 15 -13.71 -8.66 4.97
CA GLN A 15 -12.97 -7.42 5.21
C GLN A 15 -13.65 -6.21 4.56
N ARG A 16 -14.06 -6.33 3.29
CA ARG A 16 -14.73 -5.26 2.54
C ARG A 16 -16.25 -5.14 2.81
N GLY A 17 -16.80 -5.96 3.70
CA GLY A 17 -18.20 -5.92 4.10
C GLY A 17 -18.31 -5.63 5.59
N HIS A 18 -18.58 -6.67 6.37
CA HIS A 18 -18.78 -6.58 7.82
C HIS A 18 -17.70 -5.77 8.55
N VAL A 19 -16.42 -5.97 8.21
CA VAL A 19 -15.33 -5.25 8.88
C VAL A 19 -15.32 -3.77 8.51
N ALA A 20 -15.47 -3.44 7.22
CA ALA A 20 -15.57 -2.05 6.77
C ALA A 20 -16.76 -1.33 7.42
N ASP A 21 -17.93 -1.97 7.47
CA ASP A 21 -19.14 -1.41 8.11
C ASP A 21 -18.91 -1.11 9.60
N ALA A 22 -18.29 -2.05 10.32
CA ALA A 22 -17.99 -1.88 11.74
C ALA A 22 -17.00 -0.73 11.97
N LEU A 23 -15.98 -0.57 11.10
CA LEU A 23 -15.02 0.54 11.19
C LEU A 23 -15.66 1.89 10.86
N LEU A 24 -16.57 1.95 9.88
CA LEU A 24 -17.31 3.18 9.56
C LEU A 24 -18.20 3.64 10.72
N GLN A 25 -18.81 2.70 11.45
CA GLN A 25 -19.63 3.01 12.63
C GLN A 25 -18.82 3.63 13.77
N LEU A 26 -17.49 3.51 13.76
CA LEU A 26 -16.62 4.20 14.71
C LEU A 26 -16.51 5.71 14.42
N GLY A 27 -17.05 6.20 13.30
CA GLY A 27 -17.08 7.63 12.94
C GLY A 27 -15.73 8.16 12.43
N VAL A 28 -14.96 7.32 11.73
CA VAL A 28 -13.69 7.72 11.12
C VAL A 28 -13.92 8.71 9.98
N ALA A 29 -13.00 9.66 9.79
CA ALA A 29 -13.13 10.68 8.75
C ALA A 29 -12.88 10.10 7.34
N GLY A 30 -12.16 8.98 7.26
CA GLY A 30 -11.92 8.26 6.02
C GLY A 30 -11.62 6.79 6.29
N LEU A 31 -11.96 5.95 5.32
CA LEU A 31 -11.70 4.51 5.35
C LEU A 31 -11.44 3.98 3.94
N GLN A 32 -10.32 3.26 3.81
CA GLN A 32 -9.97 2.49 2.62
C GLN A 32 -9.53 1.09 3.03
N MET A 33 -10.01 0.08 2.29
CA MET A 33 -9.64 -1.32 2.45
C MET A 33 -8.91 -1.81 1.19
N ASN A 34 -7.73 -2.37 1.39
CA ASN A 34 -6.95 -3.06 0.37
C ASN A 34 -6.84 -4.53 0.74
N VAL A 35 -7.29 -5.44 -0.11
CA VAL A 35 -7.32 -6.89 0.18
C VAL A 35 -6.65 -7.69 -0.92
N ARG A 36 -5.88 -8.71 -0.55
CA ARG A 36 -5.22 -9.62 -1.50
C ARG A 36 -6.17 -10.75 -1.93
N ASP A 37 -7.19 -10.40 -2.70
CA ASP A 37 -8.20 -11.35 -3.22
C ASP A 37 -7.75 -12.11 -4.49
N SER A 38 -8.58 -13.06 -4.95
CA SER A 38 -8.33 -13.86 -6.16
C SER A 38 -8.02 -13.06 -7.42
N THR A 39 -8.53 -11.84 -7.53
CA THR A 39 -8.35 -10.99 -8.70
C THR A 39 -6.89 -10.61 -8.89
N VAL A 40 -6.15 -10.45 -7.78
CA VAL A 40 -4.80 -9.85 -7.76
C VAL A 40 -3.72 -10.75 -7.15
N ARG A 41 -4.10 -11.79 -6.39
CA ARG A 41 -3.16 -12.59 -5.58
C ARG A 41 -2.03 -13.25 -6.36
N HIS A 42 -2.24 -13.48 -7.66
CA HIS A 42 -1.30 -14.11 -8.59
C HIS A 42 -0.40 -13.10 -9.32
N SER A 43 -0.39 -11.83 -8.91
CA SER A 43 0.44 -10.80 -9.51
C SER A 43 1.92 -11.19 -9.49
N LEU A 44 2.58 -11.02 -10.64
CA LEU A 44 4.03 -11.14 -10.77
C LEU A 44 4.78 -10.12 -9.89
N MET A 45 4.12 -9.01 -9.54
CA MET A 45 4.68 -7.93 -8.71
C MET A 45 4.51 -8.20 -7.22
N THR A 46 4.76 -9.44 -6.79
CA THR A 46 4.70 -9.86 -5.38
C THR A 46 6.10 -10.15 -4.86
N LEU A 47 6.53 -9.39 -3.86
CA LEU A 47 7.74 -9.62 -3.07
C LEU A 47 7.32 -9.73 -1.60
N THR A 48 7.83 -10.73 -0.89
CA THR A 48 7.41 -11.01 0.49
C THR A 48 8.62 -11.35 1.34
N THR A 49 8.81 -10.58 2.40
CA THR A 49 9.83 -10.79 3.43
C THR A 49 9.21 -11.03 4.81
N LEU A 50 7.99 -10.54 5.03
CA LEU A 50 7.26 -10.73 6.27
C LEU A 50 6.63 -12.12 6.37
N ASP A 51 6.74 -12.73 7.56
CA ASP A 51 6.09 -13.99 7.93
C ASP A 51 5.35 -13.83 9.28
N PRO A 52 4.00 -13.92 9.32
CA PRO A 52 3.10 -14.08 8.20
C PRO A 52 3.09 -12.86 7.25
N PRO A 53 2.73 -13.05 5.96
CA PRO A 53 2.68 -11.97 4.97
C PRO A 53 1.51 -11.00 5.23
N VAL A 54 1.58 -9.81 4.65
CA VAL A 54 0.45 -8.88 4.65
C VAL A 54 -0.63 -9.38 3.71
N ALA A 55 -1.85 -9.51 4.23
CA ALA A 55 -3.03 -9.95 3.49
C ALA A 55 -4.01 -8.82 3.19
N ALA A 56 -4.04 -7.79 4.04
CA ALA A 56 -4.81 -6.58 3.83
C ALA A 56 -4.16 -5.35 4.47
N VAL A 57 -4.43 -4.20 3.87
CA VAL A 57 -4.05 -2.89 4.41
C VAL A 57 -5.32 -2.07 4.60
N VAL A 58 -5.45 -1.47 5.78
CA VAL A 58 -6.57 -0.61 6.15
C VAL A 58 -6.01 0.77 6.41
N SER A 59 -6.43 1.74 5.62
CA SER A 59 -6.10 3.14 5.81
C SER A 59 -7.28 3.82 6.49
N MET A 60 -7.01 4.50 7.60
CA MET A 60 -8.01 5.18 8.42
C MET A 60 -7.54 6.59 8.72
N TRP A 61 -8.45 7.56 8.58
CA TRP A 61 -8.19 8.94 8.97
C TRP A 61 -9.00 9.25 10.21
N THR A 62 -8.30 9.71 11.25
CA THR A 62 -8.83 9.90 12.60
C THR A 62 -8.35 11.22 13.17
N GLN A 63 -9.13 11.78 14.10
CA GLN A 63 -8.72 12.95 14.86
C GLN A 63 -7.60 12.63 15.86
N GLN A 64 -7.55 11.41 16.40
CA GLN A 64 -6.60 11.01 17.44
C GLN A 64 -6.12 9.57 17.23
N CYS A 65 -4.84 9.40 16.87
CA CYS A 65 -4.24 8.08 16.66
C CYS A 65 -4.12 7.19 17.92
N TYR A 66 -4.43 7.73 19.10
CA TYR A 66 -4.37 7.05 20.40
C TYR A 66 -5.71 7.09 21.17
N GLY A 67 -6.77 7.62 20.54
CA GLY A 67 -8.08 7.77 21.18
C GLY A 67 -8.87 6.46 21.25
N GLU A 68 -10.05 6.52 21.88
CA GLU A 68 -10.97 5.37 21.99
C GLU A 68 -11.38 4.79 20.63
N GLN A 69 -11.58 5.66 19.62
CA GLN A 69 -11.89 5.26 18.25
C GLN A 69 -10.85 4.28 17.69
N MET A 70 -9.57 4.64 17.76
CA MET A 70 -8.48 3.78 17.25
C MET A 70 -8.23 2.57 18.14
N THR A 71 -8.42 2.70 19.45
CA THR A 71 -8.34 1.56 20.38
C THR A 71 -9.38 0.49 20.05
N ALA A 72 -10.63 0.90 19.78
CA ALA A 72 -11.70 0.01 19.34
C ALA A 72 -11.39 -0.63 17.98
N ALA A 73 -10.93 0.18 17.02
CA ALA A 73 -10.52 -0.31 15.70
C ALA A 73 -9.43 -1.38 15.78
N PHE A 74 -8.36 -1.16 16.55
CA PHE A 74 -7.28 -2.13 16.70
C PHE A 74 -7.75 -3.41 17.38
N LYS A 75 -8.57 -3.31 18.43
CA LYS A 75 -9.13 -4.49 19.09
C LYS A 75 -9.95 -5.35 18.12
N PHE A 76 -10.74 -4.71 17.26
CA PHE A 76 -11.55 -5.39 16.27
C PHE A 76 -10.70 -6.00 15.15
N LEU A 77 -9.78 -5.21 14.56
CA LEU A 77 -8.89 -5.69 13.49
C LEU A 77 -7.95 -6.81 13.93
N ALA A 78 -7.52 -6.83 15.20
CA ALA A 78 -6.69 -7.90 15.73
C ALA A 78 -7.38 -9.28 15.73
N GLN A 79 -8.71 -9.32 15.64
CA GLN A 79 -9.48 -10.57 15.53
C GLN A 79 -9.53 -11.11 14.09
N GLU A 80 -9.14 -10.31 13.10
CA GLU A 80 -9.26 -10.63 11.67
C GLU A 80 -7.94 -11.11 11.06
N CYS A 81 -6.86 -11.22 11.87
CA CYS A 81 -5.52 -11.60 11.43
C CYS A 81 -4.72 -12.33 12.51
N GLU A 82 -3.60 -12.94 12.12
CA GLU A 82 -2.65 -13.55 13.05
C GLU A 82 -1.78 -12.48 13.74
N GLN A 83 -1.37 -11.45 12.98
CA GLN A 83 -0.61 -10.32 13.50
C GLN A 83 -1.13 -9.00 12.94
N LEU A 84 -1.34 -8.03 13.83
CA LEU A 84 -1.74 -6.67 13.48
C LEU A 84 -0.54 -5.73 13.62
N ALA A 85 -0.19 -5.04 12.53
CA ALA A 85 0.79 -3.96 12.54
C ALA A 85 0.13 -2.63 12.15
N ALA A 86 0.17 -1.63 13.03
CA ALA A 86 -0.41 -0.31 12.77
C ALA A 86 0.64 0.80 12.89
N TYR A 87 0.48 1.85 12.09
CA TYR A 87 1.45 2.94 11.97
C TYR A 87 0.72 4.28 11.91
N LEU A 88 1.27 5.29 12.57
CA LEU A 88 0.96 6.68 12.29
C LEU A 88 1.84 7.14 11.14
N VAL A 89 1.26 7.81 10.15
CA VAL A 89 1.95 8.23 8.93
C VAL A 89 1.66 9.69 8.59
N THR A 90 2.56 10.32 7.83
CA THR A 90 2.25 11.53 7.05
C THR A 90 1.99 11.13 5.62
N GLU A 91 0.84 11.55 5.08
CA GLU A 91 0.41 11.21 3.74
C GLU A 91 0.78 12.29 2.72
N SER A 92 1.10 11.88 1.50
CA SER A 92 1.29 12.72 0.33
C SER A 92 0.75 12.00 -0.89
N VAL A 93 0.04 12.70 -1.78
CA VAL A 93 -0.60 12.11 -2.97
C VAL A 93 -0.03 12.75 -4.25
N PRO A 94 1.16 12.35 -4.71
CA PRO A 94 1.75 12.88 -5.95
C PRO A 94 0.91 12.68 -7.21
N LEU A 95 0.16 11.58 -7.29
CA LEU A 95 -0.74 11.29 -8.42
C LEU A 95 -2.10 10.85 -7.87
N MET A 96 -3.11 11.69 -8.04
CA MET A 96 -4.46 11.43 -7.52
C MET A 96 -5.14 10.31 -8.31
N ALA A 97 -5.61 9.29 -7.60
CA ALA A 97 -6.41 8.22 -8.20
C ALA A 97 -7.79 8.73 -8.67
N PRO A 98 -8.35 8.18 -9.75
CA PRO A 98 -9.73 8.45 -10.15
C PRO A 98 -10.72 8.13 -9.03
N ALA A 99 -11.74 8.97 -8.87
CA ALA A 99 -12.83 8.71 -7.96
C ALA A 99 -13.66 7.50 -8.44
N VAL A 100 -14.09 6.68 -7.49
CA VAL A 100 -15.01 5.55 -7.70
C VAL A 100 -16.16 5.64 -6.71
N GLU A 101 -17.24 4.92 -6.99
CA GLU A 101 -18.35 4.80 -6.04
C GLU A 101 -17.86 4.22 -4.71
N SER A 102 -18.45 4.69 -3.60
CA SER A 102 -18.10 4.21 -2.25
C SER A 102 -18.28 2.70 -2.16
N GLY A 103 -17.26 2.01 -1.65
CA GLY A 103 -17.24 0.55 -1.51
C GLY A 103 -17.08 -0.21 -2.82
N ALA A 104 -17.03 0.46 -3.98
CA ALA A 104 -16.72 -0.17 -5.25
C ALA A 104 -15.22 -0.47 -5.36
N ARG A 105 -14.91 -1.55 -6.07
CA ARG A 105 -13.52 -1.89 -6.40
C ARG A 105 -12.96 -0.83 -7.34
N THR A 106 -11.83 -0.23 -6.98
CA THR A 106 -11.06 0.59 -7.94
C THR A 106 -10.59 -0.33 -9.08
N PRO A 107 -10.85 0.00 -10.36
CA PRO A 107 -10.35 -0.79 -11.49
C PRO A 107 -8.84 -0.97 -11.42
N GLY A 108 -8.31 -2.12 -11.86
CA GLY A 108 -6.87 -2.38 -11.87
C GLY A 108 -6.31 -3.05 -10.61
N LEU A 109 -5.01 -2.91 -10.40
CA LEU A 109 -4.22 -3.43 -9.29
C LEU A 109 -3.80 -2.27 -8.39
N ALA A 110 -3.99 -2.38 -7.07
CA ALA A 110 -3.31 -1.53 -6.10
C ALA A 110 -2.15 -2.30 -5.47
N ASN A 111 -0.92 -1.96 -5.80
CA ASN A 111 0.26 -2.58 -5.21
C ASN A 111 0.71 -1.75 -4.00
N ILE A 112 0.83 -2.39 -2.84
CA ILE A 112 1.35 -1.74 -1.64
C ILE A 112 2.83 -2.09 -1.47
N ALA A 113 3.71 -1.11 -1.60
CA ALA A 113 5.13 -1.27 -1.35
C ALA A 113 5.48 -0.86 0.10
N LEU A 114 6.08 -1.77 0.86
CA LEU A 114 6.50 -1.57 2.24
C LEU A 114 8.01 -1.33 2.28
N LEU A 115 8.39 -0.07 2.47
CA LEU A 115 9.76 0.40 2.37
C LEU A 115 10.45 0.35 3.74
N ARG A 116 11.72 -0.05 3.73
CA ARG A 116 12.60 0.00 4.89
C ARG A 116 13.76 0.95 4.58
N ARG A 117 14.14 1.77 5.55
CA ARG A 117 15.30 2.66 5.42
C ARG A 117 16.57 1.87 5.78
N PRO A 118 17.61 1.88 4.94
CA PRO A 118 18.92 1.31 5.29
C PRO A 118 19.46 1.90 6.60
N ALA A 119 20.07 1.06 7.44
CA ALA A 119 20.54 1.47 8.76
C ALA A 119 21.66 2.53 8.71
N ASP A 120 22.43 2.53 7.62
CA ASP A 120 23.54 3.45 7.33
C ASP A 120 23.09 4.73 6.59
N MET A 121 21.81 4.88 6.28
CA MET A 121 21.26 6.05 5.61
C MET A 121 20.45 6.91 6.58
N ASP A 122 20.85 8.16 6.78
CA ASP A 122 20.08 9.09 7.60
C ASP A 122 18.70 9.40 6.98
N GLN A 123 17.78 9.85 7.83
CA GLN A 123 16.38 10.04 7.45
C GLN A 123 16.22 11.13 6.38
N ALA A 124 16.94 12.25 6.50
CA ALA A 124 16.80 13.38 5.58
C ALA A 124 17.29 12.99 4.18
N THR A 125 18.43 12.28 4.11
CA THR A 125 18.93 11.70 2.86
C THR A 125 17.94 10.70 2.27
N TRP A 126 17.38 9.80 3.09
CA TRP A 126 16.42 8.80 2.62
C TRP A 126 15.15 9.44 2.04
N LEU A 127 14.56 10.42 2.73
CA LEU A 127 13.38 11.15 2.24
C LEU A 127 13.69 11.93 0.96
N THR A 128 14.86 12.58 0.87
CA THR A 128 15.28 13.29 -0.35
C THR A 128 15.36 12.34 -1.54
N ARG A 129 15.96 11.16 -1.36
CA ARG A 129 16.10 10.16 -2.44
C ARG A 129 14.77 9.49 -2.79
N TRP A 130 13.95 9.15 -1.80
CA TRP A 130 12.65 8.53 -2.03
C TRP A 130 11.61 9.54 -2.54
N GLN A 131 11.19 10.50 -1.71
CA GLN A 131 10.12 11.43 -2.06
C GLN A 131 10.56 12.49 -3.08
N GLY A 132 11.81 12.96 -2.98
CA GLY A 132 12.33 14.04 -3.83
C GLY A 132 12.80 13.58 -5.22
N HIS A 133 13.33 12.36 -5.36
CA HIS A 133 13.88 11.88 -6.64
C HIS A 133 13.14 10.67 -7.20
N HIS A 134 12.90 9.62 -6.41
CA HIS A 134 12.30 8.39 -6.93
C HIS A 134 10.83 8.57 -7.36
N THR A 135 10.07 9.47 -6.72
CA THR A 135 8.65 9.71 -7.06
C THR A 135 8.42 9.98 -8.55
N SER A 136 9.21 10.87 -9.17
CA SER A 136 9.04 11.16 -10.61
C SER A 136 9.46 9.97 -11.46
N VAL A 137 10.54 9.27 -11.09
CA VAL A 137 10.98 8.06 -11.79
C VAL A 137 9.88 7.00 -11.77
N ALA A 138 9.26 6.75 -10.62
CA ALA A 138 8.16 5.79 -10.51
C ALA A 138 7.00 6.13 -11.47
N ILE A 139 6.51 7.37 -11.39
CA ILE A 139 5.38 7.83 -12.22
C ILE A 139 5.72 7.81 -13.73
N GLU A 140 6.94 8.16 -14.11
CA GLU A 140 7.33 8.24 -15.52
C GLU A 140 7.68 6.87 -16.14
N THR A 141 8.18 5.94 -15.34
CA THR A 141 8.69 4.65 -15.83
C THR A 141 7.69 3.52 -15.69
N GLN A 142 6.58 3.74 -14.99
CA GLN A 142 5.52 2.75 -14.82
C GLN A 142 4.19 3.26 -15.39
N SER A 143 3.25 2.35 -15.63
CA SER A 143 1.89 2.70 -16.07
C SER A 143 0.98 3.15 -14.91
N THR A 144 1.55 3.82 -13.91
CA THR A 144 0.85 4.16 -12.67
C THR A 144 -0.20 5.23 -12.94
N PHE A 145 -1.45 5.01 -12.51
CA PHE A 145 -2.54 5.99 -12.63
C PHE A 145 -2.99 6.58 -11.28
N GLY A 146 -2.36 6.17 -10.18
CA GLY A 146 -2.53 6.75 -8.86
C GLY A 146 -1.37 6.35 -7.95
N TYR A 147 -0.88 7.29 -7.14
CA TYR A 147 0.33 7.13 -6.35
C TYR A 147 0.22 7.92 -5.04
N THR A 148 0.21 7.20 -3.92
CA THR A 148 0.12 7.75 -2.56
C THR A 148 1.32 7.29 -1.74
N GLN A 149 1.98 8.22 -1.06
CA GLN A 149 3.12 7.98 -0.18
C GLN A 149 2.73 8.23 1.28
N ASN A 150 3.07 7.29 2.15
CA ASN A 150 2.86 7.39 3.58
C ASN A 150 4.21 7.21 4.29
N TRP A 151 4.80 8.31 4.76
CA TRP A 151 6.00 8.24 5.58
C TRP A 151 5.62 7.87 7.03
N VAL A 152 6.21 6.80 7.56
CA VAL A 152 5.91 6.31 8.90
C VAL A 152 6.55 7.20 9.96
N VAL A 153 5.70 7.81 10.79
CA VAL A 153 6.10 8.61 11.95
C VAL A 153 6.45 7.70 13.13
N ARG A 154 5.60 6.70 13.41
CA ARG A 154 5.82 5.69 14.46
C ARG A 154 4.89 4.50 14.32
N ALA A 155 5.30 3.37 14.88
CA ALA A 155 4.41 2.24 15.14
C ALA A 155 3.36 2.59 16.22
N LEU A 156 2.17 2.00 16.09
CA LEU A 156 1.04 2.13 17.01
C LEU A 156 0.69 0.81 17.71
N THR A 157 1.22 -0.32 17.24
CA THR A 157 1.09 -1.63 17.88
C THR A 157 2.45 -2.14 18.35
N PRO A 158 2.49 -2.96 19.41
CA PRO A 158 3.69 -3.73 19.77
C PRO A 158 4.17 -4.58 18.59
N ASP A 159 5.49 -4.81 18.52
CA ASP A 159 6.12 -5.72 17.55
C ASP A 159 5.83 -5.43 16.07
N ALA A 160 5.34 -4.22 15.76
CA ALA A 160 5.15 -3.79 14.38
C ALA A 160 6.49 -3.86 13.63
N PRO A 161 6.54 -4.50 12.44
CA PRO A 161 7.77 -4.55 11.65
C PRO A 161 8.32 -3.15 11.37
N GLY A 162 9.66 -3.05 11.26
CA GLY A 162 10.38 -1.79 11.01
C GLY A 162 10.15 -1.24 9.61
N ILE A 163 8.94 -0.76 9.32
CA ILE A 163 8.54 -0.11 8.08
C ILE A 163 8.76 1.40 8.22
N ALA A 164 9.48 1.98 7.25
CA ALA A 164 9.79 3.41 7.20
C ALA A 164 8.85 4.16 6.24
N GLY A 165 8.36 3.50 5.19
CA GLY A 165 7.43 4.09 4.23
C GLY A 165 6.45 3.06 3.69
N ILE A 166 5.26 3.51 3.33
CA ILE A 166 4.22 2.70 2.69
C ILE A 166 3.78 3.46 1.43
N VAL A 167 3.93 2.85 0.26
CA VAL A 167 3.45 3.42 -1.01
C VAL A 167 2.25 2.61 -1.47
N GLU A 168 1.20 3.27 -1.91
CA GLU A 168 0.13 2.66 -2.71
C GLU A 168 0.27 3.14 -4.16
N GLU A 169 0.39 2.20 -5.07
CA GLU A 169 0.52 2.44 -6.50
C GLU A 169 -0.59 1.71 -7.25
N LEU A 170 -1.23 2.40 -8.19
CA LEU A 170 -2.36 1.90 -8.95
C LEU A 170 -1.97 1.64 -10.41
N PHE A 171 -2.19 0.41 -10.89
CA PHE A 171 -1.83 -0.05 -12.23
C PHE A 171 -3.02 -0.64 -12.98
N PRO A 172 -3.04 -0.61 -14.32
CA PRO A 172 -3.97 -1.39 -15.13
C PRO A 172 -4.01 -2.87 -14.72
N ILE A 173 -5.13 -3.55 -14.96
CA ILE A 173 -5.29 -4.94 -14.49
C ILE A 173 -4.33 -5.90 -15.19
N GLU A 174 -3.93 -5.56 -16.42
CA GLU A 174 -2.98 -6.28 -17.25
C GLU A 174 -1.59 -6.37 -16.58
N ALA A 175 -1.25 -5.39 -15.75
CA ALA A 175 0.01 -5.31 -15.01
C ALA A 175 0.19 -6.43 -13.96
N ILE A 176 -0.86 -7.19 -13.66
CA ILE A 176 -0.79 -8.39 -12.81
C ILE A 176 0.10 -9.46 -13.46
N THR A 177 0.04 -9.60 -14.80
CA THR A 177 0.68 -10.70 -15.53
C THR A 177 1.63 -10.24 -16.64
N ASP A 178 1.72 -8.93 -16.91
CA ASP A 178 2.52 -8.39 -18.00
C ASP A 178 3.42 -7.24 -17.53
N LEU A 179 4.73 -7.41 -17.69
CA LEU A 179 5.73 -6.39 -17.37
C LEU A 179 5.68 -5.20 -18.34
N HIS A 180 5.35 -5.41 -19.63
CA HIS A 180 5.14 -4.29 -20.54
C HIS A 180 3.97 -3.43 -20.08
N ALA A 181 2.87 -4.07 -19.65
CA ALA A 181 1.74 -3.35 -19.09
C ALA A 181 2.13 -2.62 -17.80
N PHE A 182 2.86 -3.26 -16.88
CA PHE A 182 3.28 -2.64 -15.62
C PHE A 182 4.21 -1.43 -15.81
N PHE A 183 5.18 -1.53 -16.72
CA PHE A 183 6.12 -0.44 -17.02
C PHE A 183 5.55 0.57 -18.05
N GLY A 184 4.39 0.30 -18.65
CA GLY A 184 3.85 1.10 -19.75
C GLY A 184 4.79 1.17 -20.96
N ALA A 185 5.53 0.08 -21.19
CA ALA A 185 6.60 0.03 -22.19
C ALA A 185 6.05 -0.35 -23.57
N ALA A 186 6.48 0.36 -24.61
CA ALA A 186 6.01 0.15 -25.99
C ALA A 186 6.65 -1.06 -26.69
N ASN A 187 7.84 -1.46 -26.25
CA ASN A 187 8.62 -2.58 -26.75
C ASN A 187 9.72 -2.95 -25.74
N ASP A 188 10.49 -4.00 -26.04
CA ASP A 188 11.53 -4.53 -25.16
C ASP A 188 12.64 -3.50 -24.85
N ASP A 189 13.05 -2.65 -25.80
CA ASP A 189 14.09 -1.65 -25.57
C ASP A 189 13.62 -0.57 -24.58
N ASP A 190 12.37 -0.11 -24.72
CA ASP A 190 11.72 0.82 -23.78
C ASP A 190 11.53 0.17 -22.41
N LEU A 191 11.16 -1.11 -22.36
CA LEU A 191 11.07 -1.87 -21.11
C LEU A 191 12.42 -1.93 -20.39
N GLN A 192 13.52 -2.19 -21.11
CA GLN A 192 14.87 -2.23 -20.52
C GLN A 192 15.30 -0.86 -19.97
N ASP A 193 15.03 0.24 -20.69
CA ASP A 193 15.34 1.59 -20.20
C ASP A 193 14.58 1.91 -18.90
N ARG A 194 13.27 1.67 -18.90
CA ARG A 194 12.39 1.90 -17.73
C ARG A 194 12.80 1.06 -16.52
N LEU A 195 13.11 -0.22 -16.73
CA LEU A 195 13.64 -1.11 -15.70
C LEU A 195 14.97 -0.59 -15.14
N GLY A 196 15.89 -0.17 -16.01
CA GLY A 196 17.18 0.37 -15.60
C GLY A 196 17.04 1.60 -14.70
N ARG A 197 16.18 2.55 -15.09
CA ARG A 197 15.85 3.74 -14.29
C ARG A 197 15.21 3.37 -12.95
N MET A 198 14.29 2.41 -12.95
CA MET A 198 13.61 1.93 -11.75
C MET A 198 14.60 1.28 -10.77
N VAL A 199 15.45 0.37 -11.24
CA VAL A 199 16.49 -0.29 -10.43
C VAL A 199 17.47 0.73 -9.86
N ALA A 200 17.95 1.67 -10.68
CA ALA A 200 18.86 2.71 -10.24
C ALA A 200 18.24 3.59 -9.14
N SER A 201 16.99 4.01 -9.32
CA SER A 201 16.30 4.88 -8.35
C SER A 201 15.97 4.14 -7.05
N THR A 202 15.47 2.91 -7.10
CA THR A 202 15.18 2.09 -5.90
C THR A 202 16.44 1.74 -5.11
N SER A 203 17.54 1.45 -5.80
CA SER A 203 18.85 1.22 -5.17
C SER A 203 19.36 2.45 -4.43
N ALA A 204 19.08 3.66 -4.94
CA ALA A 204 19.55 4.90 -4.30
C ALA A 204 19.00 5.09 -2.88
N PHE A 205 17.82 4.56 -2.55
CA PHE A 205 17.23 4.66 -1.21
C PHE A 205 17.00 3.31 -0.50
N GLY A 206 17.53 2.22 -1.08
CA GLY A 206 17.54 0.89 -0.47
C GLY A 206 16.25 0.08 -0.62
N ALA A 207 15.35 0.47 -1.52
CA ALA A 207 14.12 -0.29 -1.80
C ALA A 207 14.30 -1.42 -2.83
N ASN A 208 15.51 -1.58 -3.37
CA ASN A 208 15.89 -2.74 -4.17
C ASN A 208 16.08 -4.00 -3.30
N GLU A 209 16.19 -3.85 -1.99
CA GLU A 209 16.42 -4.91 -1.01
C GLU A 209 15.39 -4.83 0.12
N ASN A 210 15.04 -5.98 0.71
CA ASN A 210 14.21 -6.06 1.91
C ASN A 210 12.89 -5.25 1.81
N ILE A 211 12.19 -5.41 0.69
CA ILE A 211 10.91 -4.77 0.37
C ILE A 211 9.82 -5.84 0.31
N ASP A 212 8.62 -5.48 0.75
CA ASP A 212 7.42 -6.26 0.44
C ASP A 212 6.59 -5.47 -0.58
N THR A 213 6.12 -6.15 -1.63
CA THR A 213 5.11 -5.60 -2.55
C THR A 213 3.88 -6.49 -2.49
N VAL A 214 2.76 -5.91 -2.07
CA VAL A 214 1.53 -6.62 -1.73
C VAL A 214 0.47 -6.26 -2.78
N PRO A 215 0.15 -7.17 -3.71
CA PRO A 215 -0.90 -6.90 -4.68
C PRO A 215 -2.27 -6.94 -4.00
N THR A 216 -3.05 -5.89 -4.17
CA THR A 216 -4.36 -5.74 -3.52
C THR A 216 -5.42 -5.20 -4.48
N SER A 217 -6.66 -5.56 -4.21
CA SER A 217 -7.85 -4.89 -4.71
C SER A 217 -8.20 -3.77 -3.74
N ARG A 218 -8.40 -2.55 -4.26
CA ARG A 218 -8.66 -1.33 -3.49
C ARG A 218 -10.13 -0.97 -3.43
N TYR A 219 -10.63 -0.65 -2.24
CA TYR A 219 -12.01 -0.25 -1.97
C TYR A 219 -12.01 1.00 -1.07
N VAL A 220 -12.54 2.11 -1.56
CA VAL A 220 -12.64 3.38 -0.80
C VAL A 220 -14.06 3.54 -0.31
N PHE A 221 -14.25 3.66 1.00
CA PHE A 221 -15.57 3.83 1.62
C PHE A 221 -15.86 5.29 1.96
N ALA A 222 -14.84 6.00 2.46
CA ALA A 222 -14.92 7.42 2.79
C ALA A 222 -13.55 8.09 2.59
N SER A 223 -13.56 9.33 2.10
CA SER A 223 -12.36 10.17 1.98
C SER A 223 -12.46 11.33 2.98
N PRO A 224 -11.39 11.63 3.75
CA PRO A 224 -11.34 12.81 4.62
C PRO A 224 -11.06 14.09 3.84
N PHE A 225 -10.62 13.96 2.58
CA PHE A 225 -10.33 15.07 1.69
C PHE A 225 -11.55 15.27 0.82
N ASN A 226 -12.05 16.50 0.80
CA ASN A 226 -13.08 16.91 -0.14
C ASN A 226 -12.46 16.92 -1.54
N GLY A 227 -13.06 16.16 -2.46
CA GLY A 227 -12.94 16.44 -3.88
C GLY A 227 -13.73 17.69 -4.26
#